data_AF-A0A7K2WPA3-F1
#
_entry.id   AF-A0A7K2WPA3-F1
#
_cell.length_a   1.000
_cell.length_b   1.000
_cell.length_c   1.000
_cell.angle_alpha   90.00
_cell.angle_beta   90.00
_cell.angle_gamma   90.00
#
_symmetry.space_group_name_H-M   'P 1'
#
loop_
_entity.id
_entity.type
_entity.pdbx_description
1 polymer ?
#
loop_
_entity_poly.entity_id
_entity_poly.type
_entity_poly.pdbx_seq_one_letter_code
_entity_poly.pdbx_strand_id
1 'polypeptide(L)'
;MSGGESMAERKLRRLLVNRTDQLAHIREELARLGDHESLRQLDASMAEWRKSEGPSPYDPATALMRHVTEEMKTALRDLGFPQERLDTVFVCSFPQDDVSAQMTPFADGSGLVEVSDSILTLAGLYGQFSGIGLARIGARGPVRGLFEALRAARAGAMGGDPAVLTALLRYYNVNQRVYGKSAKLGHRAEPLVMEIGSLVTLQAARFVIGHEIAHHVLGHRTPMSAFSPGEHVPACSGDQRLELDADLLAHRATVRASEREFVGTEAEPAVQFSSVLGPLVAMLAVHVTEQALFVRSGTTHPPARIRAKLLLDRIDEREQQVATLFLGTLLTATERSAVFDGSAPVFDWEWVDRSPDLLSTQPQEYLRSITVLDRLQSRSRDSLVELMERMAEDAGSWVADGARLASGGNYEGALRSWGVDAETVAVLADSRRALLFHTLVDEIRTGLAKRGTADTALLGASVAAACLAGSGLRSAAGR
;
A
#
# COMPACT_ATOMS: atom_id res chain seq x y z
N MET A 1 -12.33 -28.44 25.06
CA MET A 1 -12.96 -28.01 23.80
C MET A 1 -12.44 -28.93 22.71
N SER A 2 -13.31 -29.58 21.95
CA SER A 2 -12.93 -30.56 20.91
C SER A 2 -12.03 -29.91 19.87
N GLY A 3 -10.86 -30.52 19.60
CA GLY A 3 -9.85 -30.05 18.63
C GLY A 3 -10.28 -30.18 17.17
N GLY A 4 -11.38 -29.52 16.81
CA GLY A 4 -11.80 -29.30 15.43
C GLY A 4 -11.22 -28.00 14.90
N GLU A 5 -10.86 -28.02 13.61
CA GLU A 5 -10.37 -26.85 12.87
C GLU A 5 -11.41 -25.72 12.88
N SER A 6 -11.00 -24.52 13.29
CA SER A 6 -11.82 -23.30 13.32
C SER A 6 -12.22 -22.82 11.92
N MET A 7 -13.19 -21.91 11.84
CA MET A 7 -13.57 -21.24 10.59
C MET A 7 -12.42 -20.41 10.01
N ALA A 8 -11.67 -19.70 10.87
CA ALA A 8 -10.50 -18.93 10.46
C ALA A 8 -9.41 -19.83 9.86
N GLU A 9 -9.09 -20.96 10.49
CA GLU A 9 -8.11 -21.93 9.96
C GLU A 9 -8.53 -22.52 8.60
N ARG A 10 -9.83 -22.86 8.46
CA ARG A 10 -10.37 -23.34 7.19
C ARG A 10 -10.27 -22.30 6.08
N LYS A 11 -10.56 -21.03 6.37
CA LYS A 11 -10.41 -19.93 5.39
C LYS A 11 -8.93 -19.71 5.06
N LEU A 12 -8.07 -19.66 6.08
CA LEU A 12 -6.63 -19.54 5.94
C LEU A 12 -6.06 -20.60 4.98
N ARG A 13 -6.40 -21.87 5.18
CA ARG A 13 -5.93 -22.96 4.31
C ARG A 13 -6.29 -22.77 2.83
N ARG A 14 -7.44 -22.13 2.54
CA ARG A 14 -7.88 -21.84 1.16
C ARG A 14 -7.17 -20.63 0.56
N LEU A 15 -6.70 -19.70 1.40
CA LEU A 15 -6.02 -18.48 0.99
C LEU A 15 -4.49 -18.63 0.91
N LEU A 16 -3.93 -19.67 1.50
CA LEU A 16 -2.48 -19.93 1.45
C LEU A 16 -2.03 -20.05 -0.01
N VAL A 17 -1.27 -19.04 -0.43
CA VAL A 17 -0.70 -18.98 -1.77
C VAL A 17 0.55 -19.85 -1.83
N ASN A 18 0.72 -20.57 -2.95
CA ASN A 18 1.96 -21.27 -3.22
C ASN A 18 3.05 -20.26 -3.62
N ARG A 19 3.68 -19.62 -2.63
CA ARG A 19 4.75 -18.64 -2.83
C ARG A 19 6.02 -19.24 -3.42
N THR A 20 6.20 -20.55 -3.33
CA THR A 20 7.28 -21.26 -4.03
C THR A 20 7.12 -21.11 -5.54
N ASP A 21 5.90 -21.28 -6.06
CA ASP A 21 5.62 -21.12 -7.49
C ASP A 21 5.81 -19.66 -7.93
N GLN A 22 5.41 -18.70 -7.08
CA GLN A 22 5.64 -17.28 -7.35
C GLN A 22 7.13 -16.93 -7.42
N LEU A 23 7.94 -17.42 -6.48
CA LEU A 23 9.39 -17.22 -6.50
C LEU A 23 10.04 -17.87 -7.72
N ALA A 24 9.59 -19.06 -8.12
CA ALA A 24 10.06 -19.70 -9.35
C ALA A 24 9.76 -18.85 -10.59
N HIS A 25 8.53 -18.33 -10.68
CA HIS A 25 8.13 -17.43 -11.76
C HIS A 25 8.96 -16.14 -11.80
N ILE A 26 9.22 -15.51 -10.65
CA ILE A 26 10.06 -14.30 -10.57
C ILE A 26 11.48 -14.59 -11.07
N ARG A 27 12.08 -15.74 -10.70
CA ARG A 27 13.42 -16.12 -11.17
C ARG A 27 13.46 -16.30 -12.68
N GLU A 28 12.47 -17.00 -13.24
CA GLU A 28 12.35 -17.19 -14.69
C GLU A 28 12.24 -15.85 -15.42
N GLU A 29 11.44 -14.93 -14.88
CA GLU A 29 11.23 -13.61 -15.44
C GLU A 29 12.51 -12.75 -15.41
N LEU A 30 13.21 -12.71 -14.26
CA LEU A 30 14.50 -12.01 -14.16
C LEU A 30 15.53 -12.56 -15.14
N ALA A 31 15.58 -13.89 -15.31
CA ALA A 31 16.45 -14.53 -16.29
C ALA A 31 16.06 -14.14 -17.74
N ARG A 32 14.77 -14.12 -18.05
CA ARG A 32 14.23 -13.69 -19.36
C ARG A 32 14.58 -12.24 -19.68
N LEU A 33 14.54 -11.36 -18.68
CA LEU A 33 14.89 -9.95 -18.79
C LEU A 33 16.41 -9.69 -18.84
N GLY A 34 17.25 -10.73 -18.63
CA GLY A 34 18.71 -10.59 -18.59
C GLY A 34 19.23 -9.89 -17.33
N ASP A 35 18.42 -9.77 -16.27
CA ASP A 35 18.80 -9.08 -15.03
C ASP A 35 19.57 -10.03 -14.08
N HIS A 36 20.82 -10.27 -14.46
CA HIS A 36 21.72 -11.13 -13.70
C HIS A 36 22.11 -10.57 -12.32
N GLU A 37 21.99 -9.26 -12.10
CA GLU A 37 22.29 -8.66 -10.80
C GLU A 37 21.16 -8.93 -9.80
N SER A 38 19.92 -8.62 -10.17
CA SER A 38 18.76 -8.88 -9.32
C SER A 38 18.54 -10.38 -9.09
N LEU A 39 18.82 -11.22 -10.09
CA LEU A 39 18.79 -12.67 -9.92
C LEU A 39 19.85 -13.14 -8.89
N ARG A 40 21.07 -12.60 -8.94
CA ARG A 40 22.11 -12.90 -7.93
C ARG A 40 21.72 -12.38 -6.55
N GLN A 41 21.12 -11.19 -6.45
CA GLN A 41 20.64 -10.64 -5.18
C GLN A 41 19.51 -11.51 -4.61
N LEU A 42 18.52 -11.89 -5.42
CA LEU A 42 17.43 -12.79 -5.03
C LEU A 42 17.99 -14.13 -4.54
N ASP A 43 18.96 -14.71 -5.26
CA ASP A 43 19.60 -15.96 -4.88
C ASP A 43 20.40 -15.84 -3.59
N ALA A 44 21.12 -14.74 -3.41
CA ALA A 44 21.85 -14.45 -2.18
C ALA A 44 20.89 -14.29 -1.00
N SER A 45 19.81 -13.50 -1.14
CA SER A 45 18.80 -13.31 -0.09
C SER A 45 18.09 -14.63 0.26
N MET A 46 17.76 -15.45 -0.74
CA MET A 46 17.18 -16.78 -0.49
C MET A 46 18.17 -17.73 0.19
N ALA A 47 19.44 -17.68 -0.17
CA ALA A 47 20.49 -18.50 0.46
C ALA A 47 20.77 -18.05 1.90
N GLU A 48 20.78 -16.75 2.16
CA GLU A 48 20.92 -16.17 3.49
C GLU A 48 19.73 -16.54 4.38
N TRP A 49 18.50 -16.39 3.87
CA TRP A 49 17.29 -16.82 4.57
C TRP A 49 17.30 -18.31 4.93
N ARG A 50 17.74 -19.18 4.01
CA ARG A 50 17.87 -20.63 4.29
C ARG A 50 18.91 -20.92 5.38
N LYS A 51 19.94 -20.08 5.52
CA LYS A 51 20.95 -20.22 6.58
C LYS A 51 20.42 -19.76 7.93
N SER A 52 19.60 -18.70 7.97
CA SER A 52 19.05 -18.17 9.23
C SER A 52 17.90 -19.02 9.79
N GLU A 53 17.00 -19.50 8.92
CA GLU A 53 15.77 -20.19 9.34
C GLU A 53 15.88 -21.72 9.35
N GLY A 54 17.01 -22.28 8.90
CA GLY A 54 17.18 -23.73 8.76
C GLY A 54 16.18 -24.36 7.77
N PRO A 55 15.76 -25.63 7.95
CA PRO A 55 14.81 -26.31 7.06
C PRO A 55 13.35 -25.87 7.29
N SER A 56 13.11 -24.62 7.70
CA SER A 56 11.77 -24.07 7.88
C SER A 56 10.96 -24.23 6.58
N PRO A 57 9.72 -24.77 6.64
CA PRO A 57 8.94 -25.08 5.44
C PRO A 57 8.29 -23.84 4.79
N TYR A 58 8.49 -22.65 5.35
CA TYR A 58 7.80 -21.41 4.94
C TYR A 58 8.68 -20.57 4.02
N ASP A 59 8.11 -19.79 3.09
CA ASP A 59 8.85 -18.78 2.34
C ASP A 59 9.19 -17.55 3.22
N PRO A 60 10.12 -16.67 2.79
CA PRO A 60 10.55 -15.52 3.59
C PRO A 60 9.43 -14.58 4.03
N ALA A 61 8.44 -14.31 3.16
CA ALA A 61 7.35 -13.40 3.48
C ALA A 61 6.37 -14.05 4.47
N THR A 62 6.10 -15.34 4.32
CA THR A 62 5.30 -16.10 5.31
C THR A 62 6.03 -16.21 6.65
N ALA A 63 7.34 -16.43 6.65
CA ALA A 63 8.17 -16.45 7.86
C ALA A 63 8.11 -15.10 8.59
N LEU A 64 8.31 -13.98 7.88
CA LEU A 64 8.19 -12.63 8.43
C LEU A 64 6.81 -12.39 9.06
N MET A 65 5.73 -12.73 8.34
CA MET A 65 4.36 -12.55 8.85
C MET A 65 4.12 -13.35 10.13
N ARG A 66 4.58 -14.61 10.17
CA ARG A 66 4.47 -15.44 11.37
C ARG A 66 5.27 -14.86 12.53
N HIS A 67 6.52 -14.47 12.27
CA HIS A 67 7.39 -13.87 13.26
C HIS A 67 6.74 -12.63 13.88
N VAL A 68 6.33 -11.67 13.04
CA VAL A 68 5.66 -10.45 13.50
C VAL A 68 4.35 -10.77 14.24
N THR A 69 3.57 -11.73 13.76
CA THR A 69 2.32 -12.13 14.43
C THR A 69 2.57 -12.65 15.84
N GLU A 70 3.54 -13.55 16.02
CA GLU A 70 3.87 -14.12 17.32
C GLU A 70 4.46 -13.08 18.28
N GLU A 71 5.27 -12.15 17.77
CA GLU A 71 5.74 -11.01 18.55
C GLU A 71 4.60 -10.12 19.01
N MET A 72 3.66 -9.81 18.11
CA MET A 72 2.52 -8.97 18.44
C MET A 72 1.59 -9.65 19.45
N LYS A 73 1.32 -10.95 19.30
CA LYS A 73 0.56 -11.74 20.30
C LYS A 73 1.27 -11.72 21.66
N THR A 74 2.58 -11.93 21.65
CA THR A 74 3.39 -11.91 22.88
C THR A 74 3.35 -10.54 23.55
N ALA A 75 3.51 -9.45 22.78
CA ALA A 75 3.43 -8.10 23.30
C ALA A 75 2.04 -7.77 23.87
N LEU A 76 0.96 -8.20 23.19
CA LEU A 76 -0.41 -8.02 23.68
C LEU A 76 -0.67 -8.81 24.96
N ARG A 77 -0.12 -10.02 25.09
CA ARG A 77 -0.19 -10.78 26.35
C ARG A 77 0.48 -10.02 27.49
N ASP A 78 1.64 -9.44 27.25
CA ASP A 78 2.35 -8.63 28.26
C ASP A 78 1.60 -7.34 28.63
N LEU A 79 0.71 -6.86 27.74
CA LEU A 79 -0.22 -5.77 28.00
C LEU A 79 -1.51 -6.23 28.71
N GLY A 80 -1.60 -7.50 29.08
CA GLY A 80 -2.69 -8.06 29.90
C GLY A 80 -3.80 -8.76 29.13
N PHE A 81 -3.67 -8.96 27.82
CA PHE A 81 -4.68 -9.68 27.04
C PHE A 81 -4.58 -11.20 27.25
N PRO A 82 -5.71 -11.93 27.43
CA PRO A 82 -5.69 -13.37 27.66
C PRO A 82 -5.12 -14.15 26.48
N GLN A 83 -4.23 -15.11 26.76
CA GLN A 83 -3.65 -16.01 25.75
C GLN A 83 -4.75 -16.73 24.95
N GLU A 84 -5.79 -17.22 25.62
CA GLU A 84 -6.92 -17.92 24.98
C GLU A 84 -7.58 -17.09 23.88
N ARG A 85 -7.66 -15.75 24.05
CA ARG A 85 -8.21 -14.86 23.02
C ARG A 85 -7.22 -14.66 21.87
N LEU A 86 -5.93 -14.54 22.17
CA LEU A 86 -4.86 -14.38 21.18
C LEU A 86 -4.64 -15.65 20.34
N ASP A 87 -4.92 -16.82 20.88
CA ASP A 87 -4.83 -18.10 20.17
C ASP A 87 -5.93 -18.26 19.11
N THR A 88 -7.01 -17.48 19.21
CA THR A 88 -8.15 -17.53 18.27
C THR A 88 -7.99 -16.62 17.04
N VAL A 89 -6.92 -15.82 16.97
CA VAL A 89 -6.64 -14.96 15.81
C VAL A 89 -5.50 -15.53 14.98
N PHE A 90 -5.71 -15.57 13.67
CA PHE A 90 -4.75 -16.03 12.69
C PHE A 90 -4.42 -14.89 11.73
N VAL A 91 -3.21 -14.86 11.21
CA VAL A 91 -2.76 -13.82 10.29
C VAL A 91 -2.20 -14.50 9.04
N CYS A 92 -2.59 -14.01 7.87
CA CYS A 92 -1.96 -14.35 6.61
C CYS A 92 -1.67 -13.12 5.77
N SER A 93 -0.69 -13.28 4.89
CA SER A 93 -0.51 -12.36 3.78
C SER A 93 -1.07 -12.96 2.51
N PHE A 94 -1.55 -12.11 1.63
CA PHE A 94 -2.10 -12.52 0.34
C PHE A 94 -1.58 -11.58 -0.76
N PRO A 95 -1.28 -12.13 -1.95
CA PRO A 95 -0.66 -11.39 -3.05
C PRO A 95 -1.67 -10.55 -3.83
N GLN A 96 -2.91 -10.38 -3.34
CA GLN A 96 -3.82 -9.48 -4.04
C GLN A 96 -3.40 -8.04 -3.75
N ASP A 97 -3.47 -7.27 -4.82
CA ASP A 97 -2.96 -5.92 -4.89
C ASP A 97 -3.97 -4.87 -4.41
N ASP A 98 -5.14 -5.30 -3.94
CA ASP A 98 -6.09 -4.48 -3.19
C ASP A 98 -5.45 -4.09 -1.85
N VAL A 99 -4.95 -2.86 -1.79
CA VAL A 99 -4.14 -2.38 -0.67
C VAL A 99 -4.98 -2.24 0.60
N SER A 100 -5.01 -3.32 1.39
CA SER A 100 -5.73 -3.36 2.65
C SER A 100 -5.10 -4.36 3.62
N ALA A 101 -5.31 -4.09 4.91
CA ALA A 101 -5.32 -5.11 5.93
C ALA A 101 -6.76 -5.19 6.45
N GLN A 102 -7.23 -6.38 6.81
CA GLN A 102 -8.58 -6.57 7.31
C GLN A 102 -8.65 -7.71 8.32
N MET A 103 -9.29 -7.45 9.45
CA MET A 103 -9.78 -8.46 10.37
C MET A 103 -11.19 -8.94 9.97
N THR A 104 -11.30 -10.23 9.67
CA THR A 104 -12.57 -10.95 9.50
C THR A 104 -12.91 -11.75 10.75
N PRO A 105 -13.98 -11.40 11.50
CA PRO A 105 -14.44 -12.19 12.64
C PRO A 105 -15.33 -13.36 12.17
N PHE A 106 -15.29 -14.48 12.89
CA PHE A 106 -16.11 -15.67 12.62
C PHE A 106 -17.06 -15.98 13.78
N ALA A 107 -18.13 -16.72 13.44
CA ALA A 107 -19.19 -17.08 14.40
C ALA A 107 -18.70 -18.00 15.54
N ASP A 108 -17.63 -18.76 15.32
CA ASP A 108 -16.98 -19.59 16.35
C ASP A 108 -16.05 -18.79 17.28
N GLY A 109 -16.00 -17.47 17.11
CA GLY A 109 -15.17 -16.57 17.91
C GLY A 109 -13.72 -16.46 17.43
N SER A 110 -13.32 -17.20 16.38
CA SER A 110 -12.03 -17.03 15.71
C SER A 110 -12.00 -15.77 14.84
N GLY A 111 -10.80 -15.28 14.54
CA GLY A 111 -10.57 -14.14 13.66
C GLY A 111 -9.48 -14.44 12.65
N LEU A 112 -9.62 -13.96 11.42
CA LEU A 112 -8.58 -14.00 10.40
C LEU A 112 -8.20 -12.59 10.01
N VAL A 113 -6.93 -12.25 10.19
CA VAL A 113 -6.31 -11.04 9.66
C VAL A 113 -5.70 -11.35 8.31
N GLU A 114 -6.15 -10.65 7.29
CA GLU A 114 -5.65 -10.71 5.93
C GLU A 114 -4.84 -9.43 5.68
N VAL A 115 -3.54 -9.54 5.35
CA VAL A 115 -2.68 -8.38 5.03
C VAL A 115 -2.20 -8.45 3.58
N SER A 116 -2.46 -7.41 2.79
CA SER A 116 -1.98 -7.34 1.41
C SER A 116 -0.46 -7.16 1.36
N ASP A 117 0.22 -7.84 0.44
CA ASP A 117 1.66 -7.61 0.18
C ASP A 117 1.95 -6.16 -0.25
N SER A 118 0.92 -5.46 -0.73
CA SER A 118 0.95 -4.05 -1.13
C SER A 118 1.26 -3.09 0.00
N ILE A 119 0.59 -3.23 1.16
CA ILE A 119 0.80 -2.32 2.29
C ILE A 119 2.20 -2.51 2.87
N LEU A 120 2.70 -3.74 2.90
CA LEU A 120 4.07 -4.06 3.32
C LEU A 120 5.11 -3.53 2.33
N THR A 121 4.81 -3.59 1.03
CA THR A 121 5.66 -3.02 -0.02
C THR A 121 5.79 -1.50 0.14
N LEU A 122 4.68 -0.79 0.36
CA LEU A 122 4.68 0.65 0.63
C LEU A 122 5.42 0.98 1.93
N ALA A 123 5.16 0.24 3.01
CA ALA A 123 5.89 0.38 4.27
C ALA A 123 7.40 0.22 4.06
N GLY A 124 7.81 -0.72 3.20
CA GLY A 124 9.20 -0.91 2.79
C GLY A 124 9.79 0.30 2.07
N LEU A 125 9.07 0.91 1.11
CA LEU A 125 9.52 2.11 0.40
C LEU A 125 9.72 3.29 1.35
N TYR A 126 8.76 3.54 2.23
CA TYR A 126 8.84 4.60 3.24
C TYR A 126 9.93 4.31 4.28
N GLY A 127 10.08 3.05 4.71
CA GLY A 127 11.10 2.62 5.66
C GLY A 127 12.50 2.83 5.10
N GLN A 128 12.77 2.37 3.88
CA GLN A 128 14.05 2.57 3.19
C GLN A 128 14.40 4.05 3.04
N PHE A 129 13.43 4.89 2.64
CA PHE A 129 13.66 6.33 2.53
C PHE A 129 13.91 6.98 3.92
N SER A 130 13.19 6.55 4.95
CA SER A 130 13.40 7.00 6.33
C SER A 130 14.79 6.63 6.85
N GLY A 131 15.30 5.45 6.45
CA GLY A 131 16.65 4.99 6.74
C GLY A 131 17.74 5.97 6.27
N ILE A 132 17.54 6.69 5.17
CA ILE A 132 18.49 7.70 4.67
C ILE A 132 18.63 8.83 5.69
N GLY A 133 17.50 9.33 6.20
CA GLY A 133 17.48 10.40 7.19
C GLY A 133 18.14 9.96 8.49
N LEU A 134 17.81 8.75 8.94
CA LEU A 134 18.31 8.21 10.21
C LEU A 134 19.79 7.85 10.17
N ALA A 135 20.27 7.21 9.09
CA ALA A 135 21.68 6.87 8.95
C ALA A 135 22.58 8.10 8.98
N ARG A 136 22.15 9.22 8.38
CA ARG A 136 22.92 10.49 8.40
C ARG A 136 23.11 11.04 9.81
N ILE A 137 22.10 10.90 10.68
CA ILE A 137 22.15 11.34 12.08
C ILE A 137 23.11 10.43 12.87
N GLY A 138 23.02 9.11 12.67
CA GLY A 138 23.84 8.13 13.40
C GLY A 138 25.32 8.11 12.99
N ALA A 139 25.62 8.27 11.70
CA ALA A 139 26.96 8.03 11.16
C ALA A 139 28.00 9.14 11.42
N ARG A 140 27.60 10.34 11.87
CA ARG A 140 28.51 11.52 11.90
C ARG A 140 29.05 11.91 13.27
N GLY A 141 28.85 11.07 14.29
CA GLY A 141 29.21 11.37 15.68
C GLY A 141 28.25 12.39 16.32
N PRO A 142 28.21 12.47 17.66
CA PRO A 142 27.12 13.11 18.40
C PRO A 142 26.95 14.61 18.07
N VAL A 143 28.06 15.32 17.83
CA VAL A 143 28.04 16.77 17.55
C VAL A 143 27.51 17.08 16.15
N ARG A 144 27.99 16.39 15.11
CA ARG A 144 27.52 16.64 13.73
C ARG A 144 26.10 16.12 13.52
N GLY A 145 25.74 14.99 14.14
CA GLY A 145 24.35 14.51 14.14
C GLY A 145 23.39 15.54 14.74
N LEU A 146 23.78 16.20 15.83
CA LEU A 146 23.00 17.29 16.42
C LEU A 146 22.90 18.52 15.49
N PHE A 147 23.99 18.92 14.83
CA PHE A 147 23.94 20.02 13.85
C PHE A 147 23.04 19.71 12.65
N GLU A 148 23.06 18.47 12.16
CA GLU A 148 22.17 18.03 11.08
C GLU A 148 20.72 17.96 11.53
N ALA A 149 20.45 17.45 12.73
CA ALA A 149 19.11 17.48 13.32
C ALA A 149 18.60 18.92 13.48
N LEU A 150 19.44 19.85 13.95
CA LEU A 150 19.10 21.28 14.05
C LEU A 150 18.89 21.94 12.67
N ARG A 151 19.69 21.57 11.67
CA ARG A 151 19.53 22.07 10.30
C ARG A 151 18.22 21.55 9.68
N ALA A 152 17.93 20.27 9.86
CA ALA A 152 16.68 19.65 9.43
C ALA A 152 15.48 20.28 10.14
N ALA A 153 15.59 20.54 11.45
CA ALA A 153 14.56 21.24 12.22
C ALA A 153 14.30 22.66 11.71
N ARG A 154 15.35 23.42 11.36
CA ARG A 154 15.19 24.74 10.73
C ARG A 154 14.62 24.69 9.33
N ALA A 155 14.94 23.65 8.56
CA ALA A 155 14.42 23.45 7.22
C ALA A 155 13.02 22.83 7.19
N GLY A 156 12.52 22.32 8.33
CA GLY A 156 11.26 21.59 8.43
C GLY A 156 11.25 20.25 7.66
N ALA A 157 12.42 19.73 7.29
CA ALA A 157 12.56 18.55 6.46
C ALA A 157 13.81 17.74 6.82
N MET A 158 13.64 16.45 7.01
CA MET A 158 14.70 15.48 7.27
C MET A 158 14.61 14.34 6.23
N GLY A 159 15.74 13.86 5.71
CA GLY A 159 15.77 12.73 4.77
C GLY A 159 16.58 12.94 3.49
N GLY A 160 16.36 12.04 2.53
CA GLY A 160 16.86 12.12 1.16
C GLY A 160 16.10 13.16 0.32
N ASP A 161 16.39 13.24 -0.98
CA ASP A 161 15.65 14.11 -1.89
C ASP A 161 14.18 13.62 -2.00
N PRO A 162 13.17 14.44 -1.64
CA PRO A 162 11.76 14.06 -1.75
C PRO A 162 11.34 13.70 -3.18
N ALA A 163 12.07 14.14 -4.21
CA ALA A 163 11.83 13.74 -5.60
C ALA A 163 12.02 12.22 -5.80
N VAL A 164 12.97 11.60 -5.09
CA VAL A 164 13.23 10.15 -5.13
C VAL A 164 12.02 9.39 -4.60
N LEU A 165 11.56 9.72 -3.39
CA LEU A 165 10.38 9.06 -2.83
C LEU A 165 9.12 9.35 -3.67
N THR A 166 8.97 10.58 -4.18
CA THR A 166 7.84 10.93 -5.06
C THR A 166 7.83 10.05 -6.30
N ALA A 167 8.97 9.86 -6.98
CA ALA A 167 9.07 9.03 -8.17
C ALA A 167 8.81 7.55 -7.90
N LEU A 168 9.35 7.01 -6.78
CA LEU A 168 9.10 5.64 -6.33
C LEU A 168 7.61 5.39 -6.08
N LEU A 169 6.97 6.26 -5.30
CA LEU A 169 5.55 6.18 -5.00
C LEU A 169 4.70 6.41 -6.25
N ARG A 170 5.11 7.31 -7.16
CA ARG A 170 4.39 7.57 -8.40
C ARG A 170 4.40 6.37 -9.33
N TYR A 171 5.56 5.74 -9.50
CA TYR A 171 5.69 4.48 -10.23
C TYR A 171 4.78 3.40 -9.63
N TYR A 172 4.81 3.25 -8.31
CA TYR A 172 3.98 2.30 -7.59
C TYR A 172 2.48 2.58 -7.83
N ASN A 173 2.05 3.83 -7.63
CA ASN A 173 0.66 4.24 -7.77
C ASN A 173 0.14 4.05 -9.21
N VAL A 174 0.94 4.34 -10.24
CA VAL A 174 0.54 4.12 -11.64
C VAL A 174 0.32 2.64 -11.89
N ASN A 175 1.22 1.78 -11.43
CA ASN A 175 1.08 0.33 -11.58
C ASN A 175 -0.15 -0.20 -10.84
N GLN A 176 -0.36 0.25 -9.62
CA GLN A 176 -1.53 -0.12 -8.83
C GLN A 176 -2.84 0.36 -9.46
N ARG A 177 -2.88 1.59 -9.96
CA ARG A 177 -4.08 2.16 -10.61
C ARG A 177 -4.40 1.47 -11.93
N VAL A 178 -3.41 1.13 -12.75
CA VAL A 178 -3.65 0.64 -14.11
C VAL A 178 -3.76 -0.88 -14.15
N TYR A 179 -2.96 -1.58 -13.35
CA TYR A 179 -2.83 -3.04 -13.42
C TYR A 179 -3.31 -3.74 -12.16
N GLY A 180 -3.62 -3.01 -11.08
CA GLY A 180 -3.83 -3.60 -9.76
C GLY A 180 -2.61 -4.43 -9.40
N LYS A 181 -1.41 -3.83 -9.42
CA LYS A 181 -0.14 -4.52 -9.13
C LYS A 181 0.77 -3.68 -8.24
N SER A 182 1.31 -4.30 -7.19
CA SER A 182 2.35 -3.74 -6.32
C SER A 182 3.74 -3.78 -6.97
N ALA A 183 3.93 -2.95 -8.00
CA ALA A 183 5.24 -2.79 -8.60
C ALA A 183 6.08 -1.77 -7.81
N LYS A 184 7.33 -2.12 -7.49
CA LYS A 184 8.30 -1.18 -6.92
C LYS A 184 9.56 -1.13 -7.77
N LEU A 185 10.20 0.04 -7.77
CA LEU A 185 11.60 0.15 -8.15
C LEU A 185 12.46 -0.05 -6.90
N GLY A 186 13.70 -0.49 -7.10
CA GLY A 186 14.67 -0.55 -6.02
C GLY A 186 15.23 0.83 -5.70
N HIS A 187 15.68 1.00 -4.46
CA HIS A 187 16.44 2.16 -4.02
C HIS A 187 17.87 1.70 -3.70
N ARG A 188 18.86 2.30 -4.36
CA ARG A 188 20.28 2.02 -4.09
C ARG A 188 20.66 2.72 -2.80
N ALA A 189 20.96 1.94 -1.77
CA ALA A 189 21.28 2.46 -0.45
C ALA A 189 22.51 1.74 0.12
N GLU A 190 23.27 2.45 0.95
CA GLU A 190 24.34 1.83 1.74
C GLU A 190 23.75 0.79 2.72
N PRO A 191 24.49 -0.27 3.09
CA PRO A 191 23.99 -1.33 3.96
C PRO A 191 23.36 -0.83 5.27
N LEU A 192 23.96 0.19 5.91
CA LEU A 192 23.42 0.79 7.13
C LEU A 192 22.05 1.46 6.92
N VAL A 193 21.84 2.12 5.77
CA VAL A 193 20.54 2.71 5.41
C VAL A 193 19.49 1.61 5.21
N MET A 194 19.88 0.50 4.58
CA MET A 194 19.00 -0.65 4.38
C MET A 194 18.62 -1.31 5.72
N GLU A 195 19.57 -1.46 6.63
CA GLU A 195 19.34 -2.03 7.97
C GLU A 195 18.37 -1.16 8.78
N ILE A 196 18.63 0.14 8.89
CA ILE A 196 17.75 1.07 9.60
C ILE A 196 16.37 1.14 8.93
N GLY A 197 16.33 1.17 7.60
CA GLY A 197 15.07 1.17 6.87
C GLY A 197 14.26 -0.11 7.06
N SER A 198 14.93 -1.26 7.19
CA SER A 198 14.29 -2.54 7.49
C SER A 198 13.71 -2.55 8.91
N LEU A 199 14.38 -1.93 9.88
CA LEU A 199 13.82 -1.75 11.22
C LEU A 199 12.53 -0.92 11.19
N VAL A 200 12.53 0.24 10.51
CA VAL A 200 11.30 1.06 10.38
C VAL A 200 10.18 0.29 9.67
N THR A 201 10.53 -0.49 8.64
CA THR A 201 9.57 -1.36 7.92
C THR A 201 8.97 -2.42 8.85
N LEU A 202 9.80 -3.06 9.67
CA LEU A 202 9.36 -4.05 10.66
C LEU A 202 8.39 -3.43 11.67
N GLN A 203 8.68 -2.21 12.16
CA GLN A 203 7.79 -1.50 13.07
C GLN A 203 6.45 -1.13 12.41
N ALA A 204 6.47 -0.72 11.14
CA ALA A 204 5.25 -0.48 10.39
C ALA A 204 4.42 -1.76 10.20
N ALA A 205 5.07 -2.90 9.88
CA ALA A 205 4.40 -4.19 9.78
C ALA A 205 3.79 -4.65 11.12
N ARG A 206 4.53 -4.51 12.23
CA ARG A 206 4.06 -4.73 13.60
C ARG A 206 2.82 -3.90 13.90
N PHE A 207 2.82 -2.62 13.50
CA PHE A 207 1.68 -1.75 13.70
C PHE A 207 0.45 -2.17 12.88
N VAL A 208 0.61 -2.45 11.58
CA VAL A 208 -0.49 -2.91 10.71
C VAL A 208 -1.12 -4.21 11.23
N ILE A 209 -0.30 -5.21 11.51
CA ILE A 209 -0.78 -6.52 12.02
C ILE A 209 -1.37 -6.34 13.43
N GLY A 210 -0.69 -5.55 14.28
CA GLY A 210 -1.14 -5.23 15.62
C GLY A 210 -2.50 -4.54 15.64
N HIS A 211 -2.78 -3.65 14.68
CA HIS A 211 -4.06 -2.96 14.54
C HIS A 211 -5.21 -3.92 14.24
N GLU A 212 -5.02 -4.84 13.30
CA GLU A 212 -6.05 -5.83 12.98
C GLU A 212 -6.26 -6.84 14.13
N ILE A 213 -5.19 -7.25 14.82
CA ILE A 213 -5.30 -8.07 16.03
C ILE A 213 -6.01 -7.29 17.15
N ALA A 214 -5.75 -5.99 17.27
CA ALA A 214 -6.38 -5.12 18.26
C ALA A 214 -7.91 -5.11 18.10
N HIS A 215 -8.43 -5.03 16.87
CA HIS A 215 -9.86 -5.18 16.61
C HIS A 215 -10.43 -6.48 17.19
N HIS A 216 -9.71 -7.60 17.02
CA HIS A 216 -10.15 -8.91 17.52
C HIS A 216 -10.17 -8.99 19.05
N VAL A 217 -9.11 -8.54 19.70
CA VAL A 217 -8.99 -8.66 21.17
C VAL A 217 -9.85 -7.65 21.91
N LEU A 218 -10.12 -6.48 21.30
CA LEU A 218 -11.06 -5.48 21.83
C LEU A 218 -12.53 -5.83 21.52
N GLY A 219 -12.77 -6.87 20.72
CA GLY A 219 -14.12 -7.30 20.35
C GLY A 219 -14.82 -6.30 19.41
N HIS A 220 -14.05 -5.52 18.65
CA HIS A 220 -14.59 -4.62 17.64
C HIS A 220 -15.26 -5.48 16.57
N ARG A 221 -16.56 -5.23 16.34
CA ARG A 221 -17.30 -5.90 15.27
C ARG A 221 -17.13 -5.08 14.01
N THR A 222 -16.22 -5.50 13.14
CA THR A 222 -16.19 -5.01 11.77
C THR A 222 -17.45 -5.53 11.08
N PRO A 223 -18.38 -4.68 10.61
CA PRO A 223 -19.53 -5.17 9.88
C PRO A 223 -19.05 -6.04 8.71
N MET A 224 -19.79 -7.12 8.42
CA MET A 224 -19.49 -7.89 7.21
C MET A 224 -19.59 -6.93 6.03
N SER A 225 -18.52 -6.90 5.24
CA SER A 225 -18.50 -6.25 3.95
C SER A 225 -19.79 -6.61 3.20
N ALA A 226 -20.67 -5.62 2.92
CA ALA A 226 -21.91 -5.82 2.15
C ALA A 226 -21.65 -6.17 0.67
N PHE A 227 -20.40 -6.47 0.37
CA PHE A 227 -19.85 -6.81 -0.90
C PHE A 227 -20.00 -8.33 -1.10
N SER A 228 -20.09 -8.76 -2.35
CA SER A 228 -20.41 -10.13 -2.72
C SER A 228 -19.41 -11.14 -2.10
N PRO A 229 -19.77 -12.44 -2.01
CA PRO A 229 -18.84 -13.47 -1.57
C PRO A 229 -17.63 -13.51 -2.51
N GLY A 230 -16.52 -12.88 -2.13
CA GLY A 230 -15.31 -12.75 -2.95
C GLY A 230 -14.71 -11.34 -3.06
N GLU A 231 -15.36 -10.30 -2.54
CA GLU A 231 -14.80 -8.95 -2.55
C GLU A 231 -14.02 -8.65 -1.26
N HIS A 232 -12.75 -8.30 -1.43
CA HIS A 232 -11.74 -8.04 -0.38
C HIS A 232 -11.69 -6.57 0.06
N VAL A 233 -12.74 -5.79 -0.25
CA VAL A 233 -12.80 -4.40 0.17
C VAL A 233 -13.65 -4.35 1.45
N PRO A 234 -13.12 -3.88 2.59
CA PRO A 234 -13.88 -3.87 3.84
C PRO A 234 -15.16 -3.02 3.71
N ALA A 235 -16.21 -3.38 4.45
CA ALA A 235 -17.15 -2.36 4.95
C ALA A 235 -16.88 -2.23 6.43
N CYS A 236 -16.61 -1.03 6.93
CA CYS A 236 -16.42 -0.84 8.36
C CYS A 236 -17.51 0.03 8.97
N SER A 237 -17.56 0.00 10.30
CA SER A 237 -18.33 0.93 11.10
C SER A 237 -17.64 2.30 11.07
N GLY A 238 -18.37 3.38 10.80
CA GLY A 238 -17.86 4.75 10.89
C GLY A 238 -17.50 5.22 12.31
N ASP A 239 -17.26 4.31 13.25
CA ASP A 239 -16.96 4.63 14.65
C ASP A 239 -15.47 4.93 14.80
N GLN A 240 -15.13 6.22 14.64
CA GLN A 240 -13.80 6.79 14.86
C GLN A 240 -13.15 6.34 16.17
N ARG A 241 -13.96 6.05 17.20
CA ARG A 241 -13.44 5.65 18.50
C ARG A 241 -12.87 4.24 18.48
N LEU A 242 -13.55 3.28 17.86
CA LEU A 242 -13.05 1.90 17.76
C LEU A 242 -11.72 1.85 17.01
N GLU A 243 -11.61 2.65 15.94
CA GLU A 243 -10.38 2.77 15.16
C GLU A 243 -9.23 3.37 15.96
N LEU A 244 -9.51 4.43 16.72
CA LEU A 244 -8.51 5.02 17.60
C LEU A 244 -8.08 4.07 18.72
N ASP A 245 -9.02 3.33 19.32
CA ASP A 245 -8.71 2.35 20.37
C ASP A 245 -7.82 1.22 19.83
N ALA A 246 -8.06 0.77 18.59
CA ALA A 246 -7.22 -0.19 17.89
C ALA A 246 -5.83 0.39 17.58
N ASP A 247 -5.74 1.63 17.08
CA ASP A 247 -4.48 2.33 16.82
C ASP A 247 -3.62 2.47 18.08
N LEU A 248 -4.22 2.91 19.19
CA LEU A 248 -3.51 3.09 20.46
C LEU A 248 -3.04 1.76 21.06
N LEU A 249 -3.82 0.70 20.90
CA LEU A 249 -3.39 -0.63 21.35
C LEU A 249 -2.27 -1.18 20.47
N ALA A 250 -2.40 -1.06 19.14
CA ALA A 250 -1.38 -1.49 18.19
C ALA A 250 -0.05 -0.80 18.45
N HIS A 251 -0.05 0.53 18.60
CA HIS A 251 1.16 1.30 18.90
C HIS A 251 1.82 0.83 20.20
N ARG A 252 1.07 0.68 21.30
CA ARG A 252 1.62 0.18 22.56
C ARG A 252 2.22 -1.22 22.43
N ALA A 253 1.57 -2.09 21.67
CA ALA A 253 2.06 -3.44 21.44
C ALA A 253 3.33 -3.44 20.55
N THR A 254 3.42 -2.54 19.56
CA THR A 254 4.63 -2.32 18.76
C THR A 254 5.81 -1.83 19.61
N VAL A 255 5.56 -0.87 20.50
CA VAL A 255 6.57 -0.38 21.46
C VAL A 255 7.02 -1.53 22.37
N ARG A 256 6.08 -2.29 22.95
CA ARG A 256 6.41 -3.43 23.82
C ARG A 256 7.18 -4.54 23.11
N ALA A 257 6.83 -4.88 21.87
CA ALA A 257 7.58 -5.85 21.07
C ALA A 257 9.04 -5.39 20.87
N SER A 258 9.20 -4.10 20.58
CA SER A 258 10.51 -3.47 20.39
C SER A 258 11.37 -3.45 21.67
N GLU A 259 10.77 -3.12 22.82
CA GLU A 259 11.44 -3.19 24.12
C GLU A 259 11.97 -4.60 24.38
N ARG A 260 11.15 -5.63 24.16
CA ARG A 260 11.57 -7.03 24.40
C ARG A 260 12.77 -7.47 23.57
N GLU A 261 12.81 -7.04 22.32
CA GLU A 261 13.86 -7.45 21.38
C GLU A 261 15.19 -6.74 21.64
N PHE A 262 15.14 -5.47 22.07
CA PHE A 262 16.33 -4.60 22.07
C PHE A 262 16.73 -4.02 23.43
N VAL A 263 16.02 -4.32 24.52
CA VAL A 263 16.40 -3.87 25.87
C VAL A 263 17.84 -4.27 26.19
N GLY A 264 18.64 -3.29 26.61
CA GLY A 264 20.05 -3.51 27.00
C GLY A 264 21.00 -3.69 25.82
N THR A 265 20.56 -3.44 24.59
CA THR A 265 21.42 -3.42 23.40
C THR A 265 21.84 -1.99 23.04
N GLU A 266 22.94 -1.83 22.31
CA GLU A 266 23.37 -0.52 21.79
C GLU A 266 22.36 0.12 20.82
N ALA A 267 21.43 -0.68 20.28
CA ALA A 267 20.39 -0.24 19.35
C ALA A 267 19.14 0.36 20.04
N GLU A 268 19.01 0.24 21.36
CA GLU A 268 17.82 0.65 22.14
C GLU A 268 17.34 2.10 21.83
N PRO A 269 18.20 3.12 21.70
CA PRO A 269 17.75 4.48 21.36
C PRO A 269 17.19 4.60 19.94
N ALA A 270 17.76 3.89 18.96
CA ALA A 270 17.26 3.89 17.58
C ALA A 270 15.92 3.16 17.47
N VAL A 271 15.72 2.16 18.32
CA VAL A 271 14.52 1.34 18.39
C VAL A 271 13.33 2.11 18.96
N GLN A 272 13.53 2.84 20.08
CA GLN A 272 12.52 3.75 20.63
C GLN A 272 12.05 4.77 19.60
N PHE A 273 12.97 5.27 18.77
CA PHE A 273 12.59 6.18 17.70
C PHE A 273 11.81 5.47 16.57
N SER A 274 12.25 4.28 16.16
CA SER A 274 11.61 3.51 15.09
C SER A 274 10.19 3.04 15.44
N SER A 275 9.89 2.80 16.73
CA SER A 275 8.58 2.34 17.20
C SER A 275 7.50 3.42 17.13
N VAL A 276 7.88 4.71 17.08
CA VAL A 276 6.98 5.84 16.78
C VAL A 276 6.87 6.06 15.27
N LEU A 277 7.99 5.98 14.54
CA LEU A 277 8.00 6.22 13.10
C LEU A 277 7.28 5.13 12.30
N GLY A 278 7.37 3.87 12.73
CA GLY A 278 6.71 2.73 12.09
C GLY A 278 5.19 2.90 11.92
N PRO A 279 4.43 3.15 13.01
CA PRO A 279 3.01 3.48 12.93
C PRO A 279 2.67 4.61 11.96
N LEU A 280 3.48 5.66 11.95
CA LEU A 280 3.24 6.81 11.07
C LEU A 280 3.54 6.49 9.61
N VAL A 281 4.57 5.67 9.34
CA VAL A 281 4.86 5.10 8.02
C VAL A 281 3.72 4.21 7.54
N ALA A 282 3.17 3.37 8.42
CA ALA A 282 1.98 2.58 8.09
C ALA A 282 0.79 3.48 7.73
N MET A 283 0.55 4.55 8.50
CA MET A 283 -0.50 5.53 8.17
C MET A 283 -0.25 6.26 6.85
N LEU A 284 1.00 6.56 6.49
CA LEU A 284 1.34 7.13 5.18
C LEU A 284 1.10 6.14 4.03
N ALA A 285 1.37 4.86 4.24
CA ALA A 285 1.09 3.80 3.29
C ALA A 285 -0.42 3.63 3.05
N VAL A 286 -1.24 3.73 4.11
CA VAL A 286 -2.70 3.79 3.97
C VAL A 286 -3.13 5.09 3.30
N HIS A 287 -2.55 6.23 3.68
CA HIS A 287 -2.94 7.53 3.13
C HIS A 287 -2.68 7.65 1.62
N VAL A 288 -1.49 7.26 1.16
CA VAL A 288 -1.16 7.29 -0.29
C VAL A 288 -2.13 6.41 -1.06
N THR A 289 -2.51 5.27 -0.50
CA THR A 289 -3.48 4.34 -1.07
C THR A 289 -4.88 4.95 -1.18
N GLU A 290 -5.38 5.53 -0.08
CA GLU A 290 -6.68 6.20 -0.04
C GLU A 290 -6.78 7.28 -1.13
N GLN A 291 -5.73 8.09 -1.27
CA GLN A 291 -5.73 9.21 -2.21
C GLN A 291 -5.51 8.78 -3.65
N ALA A 292 -4.55 7.87 -3.87
CA ALA A 292 -4.11 7.47 -5.19
C ALA A 292 -4.98 6.38 -5.80
N LEU A 293 -5.56 5.45 -5.05
CA LEU A 293 -6.20 4.27 -5.64
C LEU A 293 -7.73 4.33 -5.64
N PHE A 294 -8.33 4.87 -4.59
CA PHE A 294 -9.79 4.91 -4.47
C PHE A 294 -10.37 5.99 -5.37
N VAL A 295 -11.26 5.61 -6.28
CA VAL A 295 -12.20 6.55 -6.91
C VAL A 295 -13.15 7.07 -5.83
N ARG A 296 -13.66 6.14 -5.03
CA ARG A 296 -14.52 6.39 -3.88
C ARG A 296 -14.09 5.47 -2.76
N SER A 297 -13.67 6.04 -1.63
CA SER A 297 -13.38 5.26 -0.43
C SER A 297 -14.68 4.69 0.11
N GLY A 298 -14.74 3.37 0.30
CA GLY A 298 -15.74 2.81 1.20
C GLY A 298 -15.53 3.42 2.58
N THR A 299 -16.57 3.54 3.39
CA THR A 299 -16.44 3.93 4.78
C THR A 299 -15.75 2.80 5.55
N THR A 300 -14.42 2.71 5.45
CA THR A 300 -13.61 1.63 6.06
C THR A 300 -12.83 2.11 7.27
N HIS A 301 -12.25 3.31 7.22
CA HIS A 301 -11.67 3.94 8.40
C HIS A 301 -11.87 5.46 8.29
N PRO A 302 -11.81 6.20 9.41
CA PRO A 302 -11.51 7.62 9.34
C PRO A 302 -10.23 7.80 8.53
N PRO A 303 -10.14 8.82 7.67
CA PRO A 303 -8.97 9.03 6.81
C PRO A 303 -7.66 8.88 7.58
N ALA A 304 -6.69 8.18 7.00
CA ALA A 304 -5.42 7.89 7.67
C ALA A 304 -4.73 9.14 8.24
N ARG A 305 -4.86 10.29 7.56
CA ARG A 305 -4.38 11.59 8.06
C ARG A 305 -4.99 11.99 9.40
N ILE A 306 -6.29 11.74 9.59
CA ILE A 306 -7.00 12.04 10.84
C ILE A 306 -6.51 11.09 11.94
N ARG A 307 -6.43 9.79 11.64
CA ARG A 307 -5.93 8.77 12.58
C ARG A 307 -4.49 9.04 13.01
N ALA A 308 -3.61 9.38 12.06
CA ALA A 308 -2.23 9.76 12.35
C ALA A 308 -2.14 10.97 13.28
N LYS A 309 -2.96 12.01 13.06
CA LYS A 309 -3.02 13.17 13.97
C LYS A 309 -3.48 12.75 15.37
N LEU A 310 -4.54 11.95 15.48
CA LEU A 310 -5.05 11.49 16.78
C LEU A 310 -4.03 10.62 17.52
N LEU A 311 -3.25 9.82 16.81
CA LEU A 311 -2.15 9.05 17.39
C LEU A 311 -1.03 9.98 17.89
N LEU A 312 -0.61 10.95 17.07
CA LEU A 312 0.40 11.94 17.44
C LEU A 312 0.01 12.79 18.66
N ASP A 313 -1.28 13.10 18.82
CA ASP A 313 -1.80 13.85 19.98
C ASP A 313 -1.77 13.02 21.29
N ARG A 314 -1.39 11.75 21.23
CA ARG A 314 -1.39 10.79 22.36
C ARG A 314 -0.02 10.21 22.71
N ILE A 315 1.02 10.56 21.95
CA ILE A 315 2.41 10.17 22.24
C ILE A 315 3.13 11.29 23.02
N ASP A 316 4.31 11.00 23.57
CA ASP A 316 5.09 11.98 24.33
C ASP A 316 5.51 13.18 23.45
N GLU A 317 5.54 14.38 24.03
CA GLU A 317 5.83 15.62 23.31
C GLU A 317 7.20 15.56 22.61
N ARG A 318 8.20 14.93 23.23
CA ARG A 318 9.54 14.78 22.63
C ARG A 318 9.49 13.88 21.41
N GLU A 319 8.75 12.78 21.47
CA GLU A 319 8.58 11.85 20.36
C GLU A 319 7.81 12.51 19.20
N GLN A 320 6.77 13.29 19.54
CA GLN A 320 5.98 14.05 18.58
C GLN A 320 6.84 15.06 17.80
N GLN A 321 7.72 15.81 18.49
CA GLN A 321 8.62 16.77 17.85
C GLN A 321 9.53 16.09 16.83
N VAL A 322 10.14 14.96 17.19
CA VAL A 322 11.05 14.26 16.27
C VAL A 322 10.27 13.60 15.12
N ALA A 323 9.12 12.99 15.39
CA ALA A 323 8.26 12.41 14.36
C ALA A 323 7.85 13.46 13.30
N THR A 324 7.50 14.67 13.75
CA THR A 324 7.11 15.79 12.86
C THR A 324 8.21 16.17 11.88
N LEU A 325 9.49 16.10 12.29
CA LEU A 325 10.64 16.42 11.42
C LEU A 325 10.80 15.45 10.26
N PHE A 326 10.54 14.16 10.49
CA PHE A 326 10.60 13.13 9.45
C PHE A 326 9.36 13.16 8.56
N LEU A 327 8.19 13.41 9.15
CA LEU A 327 6.93 13.39 8.43
C LEU A 327 6.82 14.48 7.36
N GLY A 328 7.43 15.65 7.52
CA GLY A 328 7.32 16.74 6.53
C GLY A 328 7.72 16.31 5.11
N THR A 329 8.88 15.65 4.97
CA THR A 329 9.38 15.15 3.68
C THR A 329 8.51 14.01 3.14
N LEU A 330 8.15 13.07 4.01
CA LEU A 330 7.35 11.91 3.63
C LEU A 330 5.96 12.32 3.15
N LEU A 331 5.26 13.17 3.91
CA LEU A 331 3.95 13.72 3.57
C LEU A 331 3.98 14.48 2.24
N THR A 332 5.00 15.33 2.04
CA THR A 332 5.13 16.08 0.78
C THR A 332 5.26 15.13 -0.42
N ALA A 333 6.05 14.07 -0.30
CA ALA A 333 6.20 13.06 -1.36
C ALA A 333 4.91 12.26 -1.56
N THR A 334 4.23 11.88 -0.47
CA THR A 334 2.93 11.20 -0.49
C THR A 334 1.89 12.03 -1.25
N GLU A 335 1.69 13.29 -0.87
CA GLU A 335 0.71 14.19 -1.47
C GLU A 335 1.00 14.40 -2.98
N ARG A 336 2.26 14.65 -3.34
CA ARG A 336 2.65 14.80 -4.74
C ARG A 336 2.46 13.52 -5.56
N SER A 337 2.77 12.37 -4.99
CA SER A 337 2.67 11.09 -5.71
C SER A 337 1.23 10.62 -5.94
N ALA A 338 0.27 11.07 -5.11
CA ALA A 338 -1.11 10.59 -5.13
C ALA A 338 -2.05 11.42 -6.04
N VAL A 339 -1.62 12.57 -6.53
CA VAL A 339 -2.47 13.52 -7.28
C VAL A 339 -2.32 13.36 -8.80
N PHE A 340 -3.41 13.02 -9.50
CA PHE A 340 -3.42 12.77 -10.96
C PHE A 340 -4.28 13.80 -11.71
N ASP A 341 -4.21 15.08 -11.37
CA ASP A 341 -5.00 16.17 -11.99
C ASP A 341 -4.15 17.14 -12.85
N GLY A 342 -2.86 16.84 -13.03
CA GLY A 342 -1.91 17.66 -13.76
C GLY A 342 -1.18 18.72 -12.91
N SER A 343 -1.56 18.90 -11.63
CA SER A 343 -0.85 19.82 -10.72
C SER A 343 0.43 19.24 -10.12
N ALA A 344 0.55 17.90 -10.11
CA ALA A 344 1.69 17.20 -9.55
C ALA A 344 2.70 16.73 -10.62
N PRO A 345 3.98 16.54 -10.25
CA PRO A 345 4.97 15.96 -11.16
C PRO A 345 4.54 14.56 -11.63
N VAL A 346 4.66 14.33 -12.93
CA VAL A 346 4.48 13.00 -13.53
C VAL A 346 5.76 12.17 -13.35
N PHE A 347 5.61 10.86 -13.34
CA PHE A 347 6.71 9.91 -13.43
C PHE A 347 7.52 10.16 -14.71
N ASP A 348 8.82 10.33 -14.54
CA ASP A 348 9.78 10.56 -15.62
C ASP A 348 10.81 9.44 -15.67
N TRP A 349 10.63 8.53 -16.64
CA TRP A 349 11.53 7.39 -16.81
C TRP A 349 12.98 7.81 -17.13
N GLU A 350 13.21 8.93 -17.81
CA GLU A 350 14.56 9.39 -18.15
C GLU A 350 15.30 9.93 -16.92
N TRP A 351 14.56 10.53 -16.00
CA TRP A 351 15.11 10.94 -14.72
C TRP A 351 15.43 9.72 -13.85
N VAL A 352 14.55 8.72 -13.79
CA VAL A 352 14.78 7.48 -13.04
C VAL A 352 16.01 6.72 -13.57
N ASP A 353 16.13 6.57 -14.89
CA ASP A 353 17.25 5.85 -15.54
C ASP A 353 18.61 6.50 -15.22
N ARG A 354 18.64 7.83 -15.13
CA ARG A 354 19.86 8.60 -14.80
C ARG A 354 20.09 8.79 -13.30
N SER A 355 19.13 8.47 -12.45
CA SER A 355 19.24 8.69 -11.02
C SER A 355 20.18 7.65 -10.39
N PRO A 356 21.26 8.09 -9.71
CA PRO A 356 22.19 7.15 -9.08
C PRO A 356 21.55 6.37 -7.93
N ASP A 357 20.53 6.96 -7.28
CA ASP A 357 19.88 6.41 -6.08
C ASP A 357 18.77 5.39 -6.41
N LEU A 358 18.42 5.21 -7.68
CA LEU A 358 17.34 4.32 -8.11
C LEU A 358 17.85 3.12 -8.88
N LEU A 359 17.29 1.95 -8.59
CA LEU A 359 17.53 0.70 -9.31
C LEU A 359 16.25 0.28 -10.01
N SER A 360 16.29 0.13 -11.33
CA SER A 360 15.20 -0.47 -12.10
C SER A 360 15.66 -1.75 -12.76
N THR A 361 14.90 -2.82 -12.55
CA THR A 361 15.05 -4.11 -13.24
C THR A 361 14.21 -4.18 -14.52
N GLN A 362 13.39 -3.16 -14.75
CA GLN A 362 12.44 -3.12 -15.85
C GLN A 362 13.09 -2.59 -17.13
N PRO A 363 12.71 -3.13 -18.30
CA PRO A 363 13.11 -2.57 -19.59
C PRO A 363 12.72 -1.10 -19.72
N GLN A 364 13.57 -0.29 -20.39
CA GLN A 364 13.29 1.13 -20.60
C GLN A 364 11.96 1.38 -21.34
N GLU A 365 11.59 0.51 -22.27
CA GLU A 365 10.30 0.58 -22.97
C GLU A 365 9.12 0.45 -22.01
N TYR A 366 9.24 -0.42 -21.00
CA TYR A 366 8.23 -0.57 -19.96
C TYR A 366 8.15 0.70 -19.09
N LEU A 367 9.28 1.23 -18.63
CA LEU A 367 9.29 2.48 -17.85
C LEU A 367 8.71 3.66 -18.64
N ARG A 368 9.00 3.73 -19.95
CA ARG A 368 8.40 4.71 -20.85
C ARG A 368 6.89 4.54 -20.92
N SER A 369 6.38 3.31 -20.97
CA SER A 369 4.93 3.05 -20.93
C SER A 369 4.28 3.57 -19.64
N ILE A 370 4.94 3.41 -18.48
CA ILE A 370 4.46 3.97 -17.21
C ILE A 370 4.40 5.50 -17.26
N THR A 371 5.39 6.16 -17.87
CA THR A 371 5.38 7.61 -18.08
C THR A 371 4.19 8.05 -18.95
N VAL A 372 3.90 7.32 -20.02
CA VAL A 372 2.75 7.61 -20.89
C VAL A 372 1.43 7.45 -20.13
N LEU A 373 1.30 6.39 -19.34
CA LEU A 373 0.11 6.12 -18.53
C LEU A 373 -0.10 7.16 -17.42
N ASP A 374 0.96 7.63 -16.77
CA ASP A 374 0.86 8.70 -15.78
C ASP A 374 0.43 10.02 -16.42
N ARG A 375 1.08 10.40 -17.53
CA ARG A 375 0.72 11.60 -18.30
C ARG A 375 -0.74 11.54 -18.77
N LEU A 376 -1.21 10.37 -19.19
CA LEU A 376 -2.60 10.18 -19.58
C LEU A 376 -3.56 10.40 -18.40
N GLN A 377 -3.26 9.80 -17.25
CA GLN A 377 -4.08 9.95 -16.05
C GLN A 377 -4.12 11.39 -15.53
N SER A 378 -3.03 12.13 -15.73
CA SER A 378 -2.85 13.52 -15.28
C SER A 378 -3.38 14.56 -16.28
N ARG A 379 -4.09 14.17 -17.34
CA ARG A 379 -4.67 15.12 -18.31
C ARG A 379 -5.93 15.79 -17.75
N SER A 380 -6.19 16.99 -18.25
CA SER A 380 -7.49 17.64 -18.04
C SER A 380 -8.63 16.81 -18.64
N ARG A 381 -9.84 17.00 -18.09
CA ARG A 381 -11.06 16.33 -18.58
C ARG A 381 -11.30 16.62 -20.07
N ASP A 382 -11.17 17.86 -20.49
CA ASP A 382 -11.40 18.26 -21.89
C ASP A 382 -10.38 17.60 -22.82
N SER A 383 -9.10 17.56 -22.41
CA SER A 383 -8.06 16.88 -23.17
C SER A 383 -8.26 15.36 -23.27
N LEU A 384 -8.92 14.74 -22.27
CA LEU A 384 -9.31 13.33 -22.32
C LEU A 384 -10.49 13.10 -23.27
N VAL A 385 -11.48 14.00 -23.29
CA VAL A 385 -12.59 13.93 -24.26
C VAL A 385 -12.07 14.03 -25.68
N GLU A 386 -11.24 15.05 -25.98
CA GLU A 386 -10.62 15.21 -27.31
C GLU A 386 -9.78 13.99 -27.71
N LEU A 387 -9.08 13.38 -26.76
CA LEU A 387 -8.33 12.15 -27.03
C LEU A 387 -9.25 11.00 -27.43
N MET A 388 -10.33 10.79 -26.68
CA MET A 388 -11.31 9.74 -26.94
C MET A 388 -12.07 9.98 -28.26
N GLU A 389 -12.26 11.25 -28.65
CA GLU A 389 -12.82 11.63 -29.95
C GLU A 389 -11.89 11.28 -31.11
N ARG A 390 -10.58 11.52 -30.99
CA ARG A 390 -9.60 11.08 -31.99
C ARG A 390 -9.53 9.55 -32.08
N MET A 391 -9.61 8.86 -30.94
CA MET A 391 -9.60 7.39 -30.91
C MET A 391 -10.85 6.76 -31.54
N ALA A 392 -11.95 7.51 -31.69
CA ALA A 392 -13.19 6.98 -32.26
C ALA A 392 -13.07 6.62 -33.75
N GLU A 393 -12.09 7.18 -34.46
CA GLU A 393 -11.78 6.79 -35.84
C GLU A 393 -11.36 5.32 -35.93
N ASP A 394 -10.56 4.85 -34.96
CA ASP A 394 -10.01 3.49 -34.94
C ASP A 394 -10.83 2.52 -34.06
N ALA A 395 -11.44 3.00 -32.98
CA ALA A 395 -12.13 2.18 -31.99
C ALA A 395 -13.67 2.23 -32.10
N GLY A 396 -14.22 3.17 -32.87
CA GLY A 396 -15.66 3.35 -33.08
C GLY A 396 -16.26 4.54 -32.33
N SER A 397 -17.36 5.10 -32.88
CA SER A 397 -18.01 6.32 -32.37
C SER A 397 -18.44 6.27 -30.91
N TRP A 398 -18.77 5.06 -30.43
CA TRP A 398 -19.26 4.79 -29.09
C TRP A 398 -18.22 5.09 -27.99
N VAL A 399 -16.92 5.13 -28.33
CA VAL A 399 -15.83 5.56 -27.44
C VAL A 399 -15.97 7.05 -27.13
N ALA A 400 -16.15 7.86 -28.17
CA ALA A 400 -16.38 9.30 -28.07
C ALA A 400 -17.75 9.63 -27.44
N ASP A 401 -18.80 8.87 -27.78
CA ASP A 401 -20.12 9.05 -27.18
C ASP A 401 -20.06 8.84 -25.66
N GLY A 402 -19.36 7.80 -25.21
CA GLY A 402 -19.15 7.57 -23.77
C GLY A 402 -18.35 8.70 -23.12
N ALA A 403 -17.32 9.23 -23.79
CA ALA A 403 -16.55 10.36 -23.26
C ALA A 403 -17.39 11.63 -23.11
N ARG A 404 -18.26 11.94 -24.09
CA ARG A 404 -19.21 13.05 -24.02
C ARG A 404 -20.25 12.86 -22.91
N LEU A 405 -20.82 11.65 -22.78
CA LEU A 405 -21.75 11.32 -21.70
C LEU A 405 -21.10 11.47 -20.33
N ALA A 406 -19.87 10.96 -20.17
CA ALA A 406 -19.10 11.12 -18.95
C ALA A 406 -18.85 12.60 -18.67
N SER A 407 -18.44 13.39 -19.67
CA SER A 407 -18.23 14.85 -19.54
C SER A 407 -19.51 15.58 -19.09
N GLY A 408 -20.66 15.20 -19.66
CA GLY A 408 -21.98 15.71 -19.29
C GLY A 408 -22.53 15.22 -17.94
N GLY A 409 -21.81 14.37 -17.20
CA GLY A 409 -22.23 13.87 -15.90
C GLY A 409 -23.07 12.59 -15.92
N ASN A 410 -23.34 12.02 -17.09
CA ASN A 410 -24.06 10.76 -17.23
C ASN A 410 -23.09 9.56 -17.21
N TYR A 411 -22.55 9.27 -16.02
CA TYR A 411 -21.51 8.25 -15.86
C TYR A 411 -22.01 6.83 -16.13
N GLU A 412 -23.23 6.49 -15.73
CA GLU A 412 -23.83 5.19 -16.06
C GLU A 412 -24.02 5.03 -17.58
N GLY A 413 -24.50 6.08 -18.25
CA GLY A 413 -24.63 6.10 -19.70
C GLY A 413 -23.29 5.93 -20.40
N ALA A 414 -22.24 6.58 -19.89
CA ALA A 414 -20.89 6.43 -20.40
C ALA A 414 -20.37 4.99 -20.28
N LEU A 415 -20.50 4.37 -19.10
CA LEU A 415 -20.08 2.98 -18.87
C LEU A 415 -20.81 2.00 -19.80
N ARG A 416 -22.13 2.16 -19.98
CA ARG A 416 -22.91 1.36 -20.94
C ARG A 416 -22.46 1.59 -22.39
N SER A 417 -22.12 2.83 -22.76
CA SER A 417 -21.57 3.17 -24.08
C SER A 417 -20.25 2.44 -24.34
N TRP A 418 -19.42 2.29 -23.31
CA TRP A 418 -18.16 1.53 -23.38
C TRP A 418 -18.34 0.01 -23.23
N GLY A 419 -19.57 -0.49 -23.17
CA GLY A 419 -19.86 -1.93 -23.19
C GLY A 419 -19.83 -2.63 -21.83
N VAL A 420 -19.80 -1.88 -20.72
CA VAL A 420 -20.03 -2.44 -19.38
C VAL A 420 -21.50 -2.81 -19.25
N ASP A 421 -21.79 -4.02 -18.76
CA ASP A 421 -23.15 -4.53 -18.63
C ASP A 421 -23.93 -3.81 -17.50
N ALA A 422 -25.25 -3.90 -17.54
CA ALA A 422 -26.12 -3.13 -16.64
C ALA A 422 -25.96 -3.51 -15.16
N GLU A 423 -25.66 -4.78 -14.86
CA GLU A 423 -25.47 -5.26 -13.48
C GLU A 423 -24.17 -4.69 -12.91
N THR A 424 -23.08 -4.79 -13.68
CA THR A 424 -21.78 -4.19 -13.32
C THR A 424 -21.86 -2.67 -13.20
N VAL A 425 -22.60 -2.00 -14.10
CA VAL A 425 -22.83 -0.54 -13.98
C VAL A 425 -23.53 -0.17 -12.68
N ALA A 426 -24.55 -0.93 -12.28
CA ALA A 426 -25.26 -0.68 -11.01
C ALA A 426 -24.32 -0.85 -9.80
N VAL A 427 -23.41 -1.83 -9.86
CA VAL A 427 -22.37 -2.04 -8.85
C VAL A 427 -21.38 -0.88 -8.78
N LEU A 428 -20.80 -0.47 -9.92
CA LEU A 428 -19.79 0.59 -9.98
C LEU A 428 -20.37 1.95 -9.56
N ALA A 429 -21.63 2.21 -9.93
CA ALA A 429 -22.34 3.46 -9.64
C ALA A 429 -22.87 3.56 -8.20
N ASP A 430 -22.96 2.46 -7.43
CA ASP A 430 -23.48 2.49 -6.06
C ASP A 430 -22.56 3.30 -5.14
N SER A 431 -23.00 4.49 -4.74
CA SER A 431 -22.24 5.42 -3.89
C SER A 431 -21.89 4.86 -2.51
N ARG A 432 -22.55 3.79 -2.06
CA ARG A 432 -22.28 3.14 -0.78
C ARG A 432 -21.11 2.17 -0.84
N ARG A 433 -20.66 1.80 -2.04
CA ARG A 433 -19.59 0.82 -2.25
C ARG A 433 -18.26 1.50 -2.50
N ALA A 434 -17.19 0.97 -1.93
CA ALA A 434 -15.85 1.35 -2.34
C ALA A 434 -15.66 1.07 -3.83
N LEU A 435 -14.87 1.90 -4.50
CA LEU A 435 -14.46 1.68 -5.87
C LEU A 435 -12.99 2.02 -6.05
N LEU A 436 -12.19 1.02 -6.42
CA LEU A 436 -10.80 1.19 -6.79
C LEU A 436 -10.68 1.55 -8.27
N PHE A 437 -9.65 2.32 -8.62
CA PHE A 437 -9.45 2.79 -9.98
C PHE A 437 -9.14 1.64 -10.96
N HIS A 438 -8.32 0.65 -10.55
CA HIS A 438 -8.01 -0.47 -11.45
C HIS A 438 -9.25 -1.33 -11.73
N THR A 439 -10.16 -1.52 -10.76
CA THR A 439 -11.44 -2.22 -10.99
C THR A 439 -12.24 -1.51 -12.08
N LEU A 440 -12.30 -0.18 -12.03
CA LEU A 440 -12.95 0.61 -13.07
C LEU A 440 -12.25 0.46 -14.43
N VAL A 441 -10.91 0.47 -14.47
CA VAL A 441 -10.12 0.24 -15.68
C VAL A 441 -10.41 -1.15 -16.26
N ASP A 442 -10.46 -2.18 -15.44
CA ASP A 442 -10.63 -3.58 -15.85
C ASP A 442 -12.03 -3.86 -16.41
N GLU A 443 -13.06 -3.34 -15.74
CA GLU A 443 -14.45 -3.49 -16.22
C GLU A 443 -14.69 -2.73 -17.53
N ILE A 444 -14.18 -1.49 -17.62
CA ILE A 444 -14.23 -0.72 -18.87
C ILE A 444 -13.45 -1.45 -19.96
N ARG A 445 -12.22 -1.90 -19.68
CA ARG A 445 -11.38 -2.64 -20.64
C ARG A 445 -12.11 -3.87 -21.18
N THR A 446 -12.76 -4.63 -20.31
CA THR A 446 -13.56 -5.80 -20.69
C THR A 446 -14.73 -5.41 -21.60
N GLY A 447 -15.43 -4.30 -21.28
CA GLY A 447 -16.48 -3.75 -22.13
C GLY A 447 -15.98 -3.30 -23.51
N LEU A 448 -14.86 -2.56 -23.56
CA LEU A 448 -14.23 -2.07 -24.79
C LEU A 448 -13.80 -3.22 -25.70
N ALA A 449 -13.23 -4.28 -25.12
CA ALA A 449 -12.82 -5.48 -25.84
C ALA A 449 -14.03 -6.22 -26.45
N LYS A 450 -15.14 -6.36 -25.69
CA LYS A 450 -16.40 -6.94 -26.20
C LYS A 450 -16.98 -6.16 -27.38
N ARG A 451 -16.68 -4.85 -27.48
CA ARG A 451 -17.08 -3.98 -28.60
C ARG A 451 -16.07 -3.95 -29.76
N GLY A 452 -15.00 -4.73 -29.69
CA GLY A 452 -14.03 -4.89 -30.78
C GLY A 452 -12.95 -3.81 -30.84
N THR A 453 -12.66 -3.12 -29.74
CA THR A 453 -11.50 -2.21 -29.68
C THR A 453 -10.21 -2.98 -29.89
N ALA A 454 -9.33 -2.49 -30.76
CA ALA A 454 -8.03 -3.12 -31.00
C ALA A 454 -7.16 -3.14 -29.73
N ASP A 455 -6.42 -4.23 -29.51
CA ASP A 455 -5.58 -4.43 -28.32
C ASP A 455 -4.58 -3.28 -28.08
N THR A 456 -4.06 -2.69 -29.16
CA THR A 456 -3.09 -1.58 -29.12
C THR A 456 -3.69 -0.29 -28.54
N ALA A 457 -4.99 -0.06 -28.72
CA ALA A 457 -5.71 1.11 -28.22
C ALA A 457 -6.41 0.84 -26.88
N LEU A 458 -6.63 -0.43 -26.56
CA LEU A 458 -7.52 -0.90 -25.50
C LEU A 458 -7.13 -0.36 -24.11
N LEU A 459 -5.85 -0.44 -23.73
CA LEU A 459 -5.38 0.03 -22.42
C LEU A 459 -5.45 1.56 -22.30
N GLY A 460 -5.07 2.29 -23.35
CA GLY A 460 -5.13 3.75 -23.35
C GLY A 460 -6.57 4.26 -23.24
N ALA A 461 -7.49 3.67 -24.01
CA ALA A 461 -8.90 4.00 -23.97
C ALA A 461 -9.52 3.69 -22.60
N SER A 462 -9.22 2.53 -22.01
CA SER A 462 -9.80 2.16 -20.71
C SER A 462 -9.30 3.06 -19.58
N VAL A 463 -8.03 3.44 -19.57
CA VAL A 463 -7.48 4.38 -18.57
C VAL A 463 -8.06 5.78 -18.74
N ALA A 464 -8.16 6.28 -19.98
CA ALA A 464 -8.77 7.59 -20.25
C ALA A 464 -10.25 7.63 -19.83
N ALA A 465 -11.00 6.59 -20.19
CA ALA A 465 -12.39 6.40 -19.81
C ALA A 465 -12.57 6.32 -18.28
N ALA A 466 -11.71 5.57 -17.58
CA ALA A 466 -11.71 5.46 -16.13
C ALA A 466 -11.41 6.81 -15.45
N CYS A 467 -10.50 7.64 -15.99
CA CYS A 467 -10.29 9.00 -15.48
C CYS A 467 -11.55 9.88 -15.64
N LEU A 468 -12.20 9.83 -16.81
CA LEU A 468 -13.42 10.58 -17.08
C LEU A 468 -14.58 10.17 -16.16
N ALA A 469 -14.83 8.87 -16.02
CA ALA A 469 -15.90 8.36 -15.16
C ALA A 469 -15.56 8.50 -13.67
N GLY A 470 -14.32 8.22 -13.28
CA GLY A 470 -13.88 8.21 -11.89
C GLY A 470 -14.01 9.58 -11.21
N SER A 471 -13.60 10.66 -11.88
CA SER A 471 -13.77 12.03 -11.35
C SER A 471 -15.23 12.36 -10.99
N GLY A 472 -16.16 11.86 -11.82
CA GLY A 472 -17.58 11.98 -11.63
C GLY A 472 -18.17 11.15 -10.51
N LEU A 473 -17.83 9.85 -10.50
CA LEU A 473 -18.25 8.90 -9.49
C LEU A 473 -17.74 9.28 -8.09
N ARG A 474 -16.56 9.91 -8.01
CA ARG A 474 -16.03 10.51 -6.77
C ARG A 474 -16.90 11.68 -6.30
N SER A 475 -17.25 12.59 -7.22
CA SER A 475 -18.04 13.80 -6.90
C SER A 475 -19.48 13.49 -6.47
N ALA A 476 -20.07 12.42 -7.00
CA ALA A 476 -21.42 11.99 -6.64
C ALA A 476 -21.52 11.41 -5.21
N ALA A 477 -20.41 10.97 -4.63
CA ALA A 477 -20.35 10.40 -3.27
C ALA A 477 -20.09 11.43 -2.16
N GLY A 478 -19.63 12.63 -2.54
CA GLY A 478 -19.37 13.74 -1.61
C GLY A 478 -20.52 14.73 -1.44
N ARG A 479 -21.77 14.33 -1.76
CA ARG A 479 -23.00 15.12 -1.56
C ARG A 479 -23.94 14.42 -0.59
#